data_AF-A0A5C4IRN5-F1
#
_entry.id   AF-A0A5C4IRN5-F1
#
_cell.length_a   1.000
_cell.length_b   1.000
_cell.length_c   1.000
_cell.angle_alpha   90.00
_cell.angle_beta   90.00
_cell.angle_gamma   90.00
#
_symmetry.space_group_name_H-M   'P 1'
#
loop_
_entity.id
_entity.type
_entity.pdbx_description
1 polymer ?
#
loop_
_entity_poly.entity_id
_entity_poly.type
_entity_poly.pdbx_seq_one_letter_code
_entity_poly.pdbx_strand_id
1 'polypeptide(L)'
;ALGGSVPERRSKHAEISLPDAKSYEVAKRGSGKQQAATTMAFVRLLKDLLRDKKFGDRLVPIVPDESRTFGMDAFFPTAKIYNPGG
;
A
#
# COMPACT_ATOMS: atom_id res chain seq x y z
N ALA A 1 15.24 27.50 22.36
CA ALA A 1 14.03 28.17 21.83
C ALA A 1 13.07 27.12 21.27
N LEU A 2 11.75 27.37 21.31
CA LEU A 2 10.67 26.38 21.06
C LEU A 2 10.34 26.12 19.57
N GLY A 3 11.29 26.34 18.65
CA GLY A 3 11.13 25.95 17.24
C GLY A 3 10.22 26.84 16.36
N GLY A 4 9.75 27.99 16.85
CA GLY A 4 8.95 28.96 16.07
C GLY A 4 7.52 29.14 16.61
N SER A 5 6.71 29.94 15.91
CA SER A 5 5.31 30.18 16.25
C SER A 5 4.39 29.15 15.60
N VAL A 6 3.32 28.75 16.30
CA VAL A 6 2.29 27.80 15.82
C VAL A 6 0.89 28.43 15.91
N PRO A 7 -0.06 28.08 15.01
CA PRO A 7 0.04 27.07 13.95
C PRO A 7 0.70 27.58 12.66
N GLU A 8 1.37 26.67 11.94
CA GLU A 8 1.96 26.90 10.62
C GLU A 8 1.46 25.82 9.66
N ARG A 9 1.20 26.17 8.39
CA ARG A 9 0.93 25.20 7.32
C ARG A 9 2.06 25.20 6.30
N ARG A 10 2.71 24.06 6.11
CA ARG A 10 3.79 23.88 5.13
C ARG A 10 3.22 23.34 3.82
N SER A 11 3.55 23.98 2.71
CA SER A 11 3.15 23.57 1.36
C SER A 11 4.21 22.75 0.63
N LYS A 12 5.49 22.90 1.01
CA LYS A 12 6.59 22.13 0.45
C LYS A 12 6.58 20.72 1.04
N HIS A 13 6.70 19.72 0.17
CA HIS A 13 6.79 18.31 0.53
C HIS A 13 8.06 17.70 -0.09
N ALA A 14 8.50 16.58 0.46
CA ALA A 14 9.60 15.82 -0.12
C ALA A 14 9.14 15.14 -1.40
N GLU A 15 9.99 15.15 -2.43
CA GLU A 15 9.76 14.37 -3.64
C GLU A 15 9.74 12.87 -3.32
N ILE A 16 8.88 12.14 -4.05
CA ILE A 16 8.67 10.70 -3.85
C ILE A 16 9.08 9.98 -5.13
N SER A 17 9.95 8.98 -5.01
CA SER A 17 10.24 8.06 -6.10
C SER A 17 9.04 7.14 -6.32
N LEU A 18 8.47 7.17 -7.51
CA LEU A 18 7.39 6.25 -7.88
C LEU A 18 7.96 4.86 -8.18
N PRO A 19 7.16 3.79 -8.01
CA PRO A 19 7.52 2.45 -8.43
C PRO A 19 7.73 2.37 -9.95
N ASP A 20 8.68 1.54 -10.37
CA ASP A 20 8.94 1.30 -11.80
C ASP A 20 7.78 0.56 -12.48
N ALA A 21 7.69 0.67 -13.81
CA ALA A 21 6.68 -0.01 -14.62
C ALA A 21 6.59 -1.53 -14.34
N LYS A 22 7.73 -2.15 -13.97
CA LYS A 22 7.82 -3.56 -13.60
C LYS A 22 6.87 -3.96 -12.45
N SER A 23 6.63 -3.07 -11.50
CA SER A 23 5.73 -3.29 -10.37
C SER A 23 4.25 -3.40 -10.81
N TYR A 24 3.93 -2.97 -12.03
CA TYR A 24 2.58 -2.97 -12.58
C TYR A 24 2.35 -4.05 -13.66
N GLU A 25 3.41 -4.70 -14.15
CA GLU A 25 3.35 -5.67 -15.27
C GLU A 25 2.35 -6.80 -15.04
N VAL A 26 2.30 -7.33 -13.81
CA VAL A 26 1.41 -8.43 -13.44
C VAL A 26 -0.06 -8.01 -13.52
N ALA A 27 -0.39 -6.82 -13.04
CA ALA A 27 -1.75 -6.28 -13.14
C ALA A 27 -2.11 -5.96 -14.60
N LYS A 28 -1.16 -5.40 -15.35
CA LYS A 28 -1.33 -5.02 -16.76
C LYS A 28 -1.58 -6.21 -17.68
N ARG A 29 -1.02 -7.38 -17.37
CA ARG A 29 -1.26 -8.64 -18.11
C ARG A 29 -2.72 -9.11 -18.03
N GLY A 30 -3.48 -8.63 -17.05
CA GLY A 30 -4.88 -9.02 -16.81
C GLY A 30 -5.02 -10.43 -16.24
N SER A 31 -6.26 -10.92 -16.16
CA SER A 31 -6.59 -12.21 -15.54
C SER A 31 -6.34 -13.43 -16.44
N GLY A 32 -5.96 -13.19 -17.71
CA GLY A 32 -5.67 -14.23 -18.68
C GLY A 32 -6.89 -15.13 -18.92
N LYS A 33 -6.73 -16.43 -18.67
CA LYS A 33 -7.80 -17.44 -18.85
C LYS A 33 -8.65 -17.64 -17.60
N GLN A 34 -8.28 -17.06 -16.46
CA GLN A 34 -9.05 -17.20 -15.22
C GLN A 34 -9.90 -15.97 -14.98
N GLN A 35 -11.12 -16.18 -14.51
CA GLN A 35 -11.99 -15.11 -14.05
C GLN A 35 -11.41 -14.55 -12.74
N ALA A 36 -11.31 -13.23 -12.64
CA ALA A 36 -10.88 -12.55 -11.43
C ALA A 36 -11.69 -11.27 -11.25
N ALA A 37 -12.25 -11.08 -10.06
CA ALA A 37 -12.80 -9.81 -9.62
C ALA A 37 -11.71 -8.74 -9.56
N THR A 38 -12.08 -7.48 -9.81
CA THR A 38 -11.20 -6.33 -9.75
C THR A 38 -10.56 -6.15 -8.37
N THR A 39 -11.27 -6.51 -7.28
CA THR A 39 -10.72 -6.50 -5.92
C THR A 39 -9.53 -7.45 -5.77
N MET A 40 -9.60 -8.65 -6.36
CA MET A 40 -8.47 -9.59 -6.34
C MET A 40 -7.28 -9.06 -7.16
N ALA A 41 -7.54 -8.42 -8.30
CA ALA A 41 -6.50 -7.76 -9.09
C ALA A 41 -5.84 -6.60 -8.32
N PHE A 42 -6.65 -5.79 -7.63
CA PHE A 42 -6.18 -4.69 -6.77
C PHE A 42 -5.30 -5.20 -5.62
N VAL A 43 -5.74 -6.22 -4.88
CA VAL A 43 -4.97 -6.81 -3.78
C VAL A 43 -3.63 -7.35 -4.27
N ARG A 44 -3.61 -7.99 -5.44
CA ARG A 44 -2.37 -8.48 -6.05
C ARG A 44 -1.42 -7.33 -6.41
N LEU A 45 -1.93 -6.27 -7.02
CA LEU A 45 -1.14 -5.08 -7.33
C LEU A 45 -0.60 -4.43 -6.05
N LEU A 46 -1.47 -4.24 -5.04
CA LEU A 46 -1.09 -3.64 -3.77
C LEU A 46 0.01 -4.44 -3.07
N LYS A 47 -0.02 -5.77 -3.16
CA LYS A 47 1.07 -6.64 -2.67
C LYS A 47 2.42 -6.33 -3.33
N ASP A 48 2.42 -6.15 -4.65
CA ASP A 48 3.65 -5.87 -5.40
C ASP A 48 4.17 -4.46 -5.07
N LEU A 49 3.27 -3.49 -4.90
CA LEU A 49 3.64 -2.13 -4.47
C LEU A 49 4.16 -2.07 -3.03
N LEU A 50 3.59 -2.84 -2.11
CA LEU A 50 4.06 -2.96 -0.72
C LEU A 50 5.48 -3.56 -0.63
N ARG A 51 5.90 -4.32 -1.64
CA ARG A 51 7.24 -4.93 -1.71
C ARG A 51 8.28 -4.00 -2.35
N ASP A 52 7.87 -2.88 -2.92
CA ASP A 52 8.78 -1.89 -3.48
C ASP A 52 9.63 -1.28 -2.37
N LYS A 53 10.96 -1.34 -2.51
CA LYS A 53 11.90 -0.90 -1.47
C LYS A 53 11.94 0.62 -1.25
N LYS A 54 11.50 1.41 -2.23
CA LYS A 54 11.55 2.88 -2.18
C LYS A 54 10.18 3.51 -1.86
N PHE A 55 9.11 2.74 -2.07
CA PHE A 55 7.74 3.25 -2.02
C PHE A 55 6.82 2.47 -1.07
N GLY A 56 7.07 1.17 -0.86
CA GLY A 56 6.17 0.29 -0.11
C GLY A 56 5.99 0.69 1.35
N ASP A 57 7.02 1.28 1.97
CA ASP A 57 7.00 1.81 3.34
C ASP A 57 6.09 3.04 3.53
N ARG A 58 5.70 3.69 2.42
CA ARG A 58 4.79 4.83 2.41
C ARG A 58 3.33 4.44 2.28
N LEU A 59 3.05 3.18 1.95
CA LEU A 59 1.69 2.67 1.80
C LEU A 59 1.12 2.27 3.16
N VAL A 60 -0.06 2.80 3.47
CA VAL A 60 -0.80 2.49 4.69
C VAL A 60 -2.16 1.91 4.29
N PRO A 61 -2.26 0.57 4.12
CA PRO A 61 -3.55 -0.06 3.89
C PRO A 61 -4.41 0.07 5.15
N ILE A 62 -5.59 0.66 5.01
CA ILE A 62 -6.59 0.75 6.06
C ILE A 62 -7.73 -0.18 5.65
N VAL A 63 -8.10 -1.07 6.55
CA VAL A 63 -9.19 -2.01 6.34
C VAL A 63 -10.04 -2.04 7.61
N PRO A 64 -11.37 -2.05 7.51
CA PRO A 64 -12.23 -2.41 8.64
C PRO A 64 -12.05 -3.91 8.95
N ASP A 65 -12.80 -4.45 9.90
CA ASP A 65 -12.65 -5.83 10.37
C ASP A 65 -12.76 -6.89 9.23
N GLU A 66 -13.35 -6.53 8.08
CA GLU A 66 -13.60 -7.39 6.92
C GLU A 66 -12.39 -7.66 5.99
N SER A 67 -11.18 -7.77 6.55
CA SER A 67 -9.94 -8.03 5.78
C SER A 67 -9.97 -9.32 4.94
N ARG A 68 -10.57 -10.39 5.46
CA ARG A 68 -10.71 -11.67 4.74
C ARG A 68 -11.66 -11.57 3.53
N THR A 69 -12.72 -10.80 3.66
CA THR A 69 -13.71 -10.60 2.59
C THR A 69 -13.08 -9.97 1.37
N PHE A 70 -12.13 -9.05 1.59
CA PHE A 70 -11.42 -8.39 0.51
C PHE A 70 -10.15 -9.14 0.08
N GLY A 71 -9.75 -10.21 0.76
CA GLY A 71 -8.51 -10.96 0.48
C GLY A 71 -7.24 -10.22 0.92
N MET A 72 -7.36 -9.24 1.82
CA MET A 72 -6.24 -8.45 2.34
C MET A 72 -5.49 -9.16 3.47
N ASP A 73 -6.08 -10.20 4.05
CA ASP A 73 -5.44 -11.09 5.02
C ASP A 73 -4.18 -11.77 4.47
N ALA A 74 -4.09 -11.91 3.14
CA ALA A 74 -2.89 -12.37 2.44
C ALA A 74 -1.64 -11.50 2.72
N PHE A 75 -1.80 -10.26 3.21
CA PHE A 75 -0.69 -9.38 3.56
C PHE A 75 -0.17 -9.60 4.97
N PHE A 76 -0.97 -10.14 5.89
CA PHE A 76 -0.64 -10.22 7.31
C PHE A 76 0.70 -10.92 7.62
N PRO A 77 1.08 -12.01 6.94
CA PRO A 77 2.38 -12.64 7.18
C PRO A 77 3.57 -11.74 6.85
N THR A 78 3.40 -10.81 5.89
CA THR A 78 4.49 -9.97 5.38
C THR A 78 4.49 -8.56 5.96
N ALA A 79 3.32 -7.91 6.03
CA ALA A 79 3.17 -6.53 6.46
C ALA A 79 2.82 -6.41 7.95
N LYS A 80 2.38 -7.50 8.59
CA LYS A 80 1.84 -7.55 9.96
C LYS A 80 0.64 -6.59 10.14
N ILE A 81 0.09 -6.56 11.34
CA ILE A 81 -0.96 -5.60 11.73
C ILE A 81 -0.34 -4.68 12.78
N TYR A 82 -0.55 -3.38 12.65
CA TYR A 82 -0.09 -2.43 13.66
C TYR A 82 -0.92 -2.59 14.94
N ASN A 83 -0.28 -3.07 16.00
CA ASN A 83 -0.85 -3.14 17.34
C ASN A 83 0.21 -2.67 18.36
N PRO A 84 0.14 -1.41 18.84
CA PRO A 84 1.10 -0.89 19.79
C PRO A 84 0.96 -1.49 21.20
N GLY A 85 -0.16 -2.16 21.50
CA GLY A 85 -0.45 -2.76 22.80
C GLY A 85 -0.15 -4.26 22.92
N GLY A 86 0.15 -4.94 21.81
CA GLY A 86 0.27 -6.40 21.74
C GLY A 86 -1.00 -7.08 21.25
#